data_AF-A0A6G8NMI3-F1
#
_entry.id   AF-A0A6G8NMI3-F1
#
_cell.length_a   1.000
_cell.length_b   1.000
_cell.length_c   1.000
_cell.angle_alpha   90.00
_cell.angle_beta   90.00
_cell.angle_gamma   90.00
#
_symmetry.space_group_name_H-M   'P 1'
#
loop_
_entity.id
_entity.type
_entity.pdbx_description
1 polymer ?
#
loop_
_entity_poly.entity_id
_entity_poly.type
_entity_poly.pdbx_seq_one_letter_code
_entity_poly.pdbx_strand_id
1 'polypeptide(L)'
;MKNQTGLRLSPLLLGASALLFLMFRYGPYFQNGSPDYILHFTLIDEIMRSGGVAADAADRISVMAFYPPVSHWMAALIGWVGGSGLVGISLVTVGATFFTYLIAARIVADTPIRLALFLGAFLLIQRTQSLVGWEVVLNFFYPQLVGDAFYFFALLCLVKVERLSYRSAIFIIMGTLTMWVQPLNAIHIMATGCFLLALELLRLWRDRRAFPLQGAVAAGVVVLLTLVILVSHPEFKLMRQISSNNGALEFAYSMPLVVFICAVICALNAWRYVFRNAEKADLVLGAAGLAACSLVVLQYLAWSLHGDGSPYAVKKHMYIVVTVGMMNGVRLLAALIDRPSMRNRLLVDCATPLLAAYMATWVLRAFTEPLSPTVRAFEQAKELATYQFQQLTSENAVFYDKSLPLISNALISRVVFNHPLDYRWWSGMKITDGVQYAVVPRIPFDKNCSPNHAWSSEYVAIDSSCLMQYQPGDVISFSSSGNGRVLLGRGWYGTEPWGTWATNDAEIQITIPKNRKIPNQLDVDAMAYISPPHDRQQIIVEVNGTKIAEWDFTSASPQGPRTATIPADLIKDGTLKIVFRAPGAVSPSQLSASADNRVFGIGLKTLTLRDAPATSSDTTGG
;
A
#
# COMPACT_ATOMS: atom_id res chain seq x y z
N MET A 1 -7.82 51.45 11.83
CA MET A 1 -8.62 50.23 11.59
C MET A 1 -8.66 49.86 10.09
N LYS A 2 -7.51 49.69 9.43
CA LYS A 2 -7.43 49.18 8.05
C LYS A 2 -6.33 48.10 8.01
N ASN A 3 -6.57 47.02 7.26
CA ASN A 3 -5.70 45.87 6.95
C ASN A 3 -5.69 44.59 7.81
N GLN A 4 -6.59 44.36 8.78
CA GLN A 4 -6.67 43.01 9.39
C GLN A 4 -7.32 41.94 8.49
N THR A 5 -8.17 42.33 7.55
CA THR A 5 -8.87 41.42 6.61
C THR A 5 -7.95 40.91 5.50
N GLY A 6 -7.10 41.76 4.90
CA GLY A 6 -6.14 41.36 3.86
C GLY A 6 -5.05 40.40 4.36
N LEU A 7 -4.61 40.56 5.61
CA LEU A 7 -3.61 39.71 6.27
C LEU A 7 -4.14 38.31 6.65
N ARG A 8 -5.47 38.13 6.79
CA ARG A 8 -6.08 36.82 7.06
C ARG A 8 -6.44 36.05 5.78
N LEU A 9 -6.58 36.73 4.64
CA LEU A 9 -6.82 36.07 3.35
C LEU A 9 -5.58 35.32 2.87
N SER A 10 -4.36 35.82 3.13
CA SER A 10 -3.14 35.24 2.57
C SER A 10 -2.82 33.81 3.02
N PRO A 11 -2.96 33.39 4.30
CA PRO A 11 -2.65 32.01 4.71
C PRO A 11 -3.70 31.00 4.23
N LEU A 12 -4.96 31.43 4.13
CA LEU A 12 -6.05 30.59 3.60
C LEU A 12 -5.88 30.38 2.09
N LEU A 13 -5.57 31.44 1.34
CA LEU A 13 -5.24 31.35 -0.08
C LEU A 13 -4.02 30.47 -0.31
N LEU A 14 -2.95 30.63 0.47
CA LEU A 14 -1.77 29.75 0.40
C LEU A 14 -2.13 28.29 0.66
N GLY A 15 -2.98 28.02 1.66
CA GLY A 15 -3.45 26.66 1.93
C GLY A 15 -4.30 26.06 0.80
N ALA A 16 -5.19 26.85 0.21
CA ALA A 16 -5.97 26.43 -0.95
C ALA A 16 -5.07 26.16 -2.16
N SER A 17 -4.13 27.06 -2.46
CA SER A 17 -3.15 26.90 -3.54
C SER A 17 -2.27 25.67 -3.34
N ALA A 18 -1.83 25.41 -2.11
CA ALA A 18 -1.02 24.24 -1.78
C ALA A 18 -1.82 22.93 -1.96
N LEU A 19 -3.07 22.89 -1.50
CA LEU A 19 -3.95 21.74 -1.73
C LEU A 19 -4.24 21.53 -3.22
N LEU A 20 -4.56 22.59 -3.96
CA LEU A 20 -4.78 22.52 -5.40
C LEU A 20 -3.53 22.00 -6.13
N PHE A 21 -2.34 22.49 -5.77
CA PHE A 21 -1.09 21.97 -6.31
C PHE A 21 -0.96 20.46 -6.09
N LEU A 22 -1.22 19.96 -4.87
CA LEU A 22 -1.19 18.53 -4.59
C LEU A 22 -2.25 17.76 -5.39
N MET A 23 -3.47 18.28 -5.48
CA MET A 23 -4.56 17.65 -6.24
C MET A 23 -4.21 17.55 -7.74
N PHE A 24 -3.63 18.59 -8.34
CA PHE A 24 -3.16 18.52 -9.73
C PHE A 24 -1.95 17.60 -9.90
N ARG A 25 -1.03 17.58 -8.94
CA ARG A 25 0.20 16.79 -9.03
C ARG A 25 -0.02 15.30 -8.84
N TYR A 26 -0.90 14.92 -7.91
CA TYR A 26 -1.09 13.54 -7.45
C TYR A 26 -2.48 12.97 -7.74
N GLY A 27 -3.50 13.83 -7.94
CA GLY A 27 -4.86 13.39 -8.27
C GLY A 27 -4.96 12.53 -9.54
N PRO A 28 -4.16 12.76 -10.60
CA PRO A 28 -4.14 11.89 -11.79
C PRO A 28 -3.44 10.54 -11.60
N TYR A 29 -2.96 10.23 -10.40
CA TYR A 29 -2.19 9.03 -10.11
C TYR A 29 -2.79 8.22 -8.95
N PHE A 30 -2.46 6.93 -8.90
CA PHE A 30 -2.82 6.04 -7.79
C PHE A 30 -1.63 5.14 -7.42
N GLN A 31 -1.73 4.47 -6.28
CA GLN A 31 -0.72 3.48 -5.85
C GLN A 31 -0.99 2.13 -6.52
N ASN A 32 0.05 1.36 -6.83
CA ASN A 32 -0.10 0.07 -7.54
C ASN A 32 0.27 -1.18 -6.72
N GLY A 33 0.55 -1.02 -5.42
CA GLY A 33 1.09 -2.07 -4.55
C GLY A 33 0.06 -2.86 -3.75
N SER A 34 -1.09 -2.26 -3.39
CA SER A 34 -2.06 -2.88 -2.48
C SER A 34 -3.33 -3.40 -3.15
N PRO A 35 -3.70 -4.68 -2.94
CA PRO A 35 -5.04 -5.21 -3.26
C PRO A 35 -6.18 -4.50 -2.53
N ASP A 36 -5.95 -3.95 -1.34
CA ASP A 36 -6.99 -3.28 -0.53
C ASP A 36 -7.52 -2.02 -1.23
N TYR A 37 -6.73 -1.41 -2.12
CA TYR A 37 -7.20 -0.34 -2.99
C TYR A 37 -8.37 -0.79 -3.86
N ILE A 38 -8.29 -2.00 -4.41
CA ILE A 38 -9.36 -2.57 -5.24
C ILE A 38 -10.60 -2.81 -4.38
N LEU A 39 -10.42 -3.34 -3.17
CA LEU A 39 -11.54 -3.58 -2.25
C LEU A 39 -12.26 -2.28 -1.87
N HIS A 40 -11.51 -1.24 -1.48
CA HIS A 40 -12.08 0.07 -1.17
C HIS A 40 -12.75 0.73 -2.39
N PHE A 41 -12.14 0.59 -3.57
CA PHE A 41 -12.75 1.07 -4.80
C PHE A 41 -14.04 0.32 -5.15
N THR A 42 -14.10 -0.99 -4.90
CA THR A 42 -15.30 -1.81 -5.15
C THR A 42 -16.51 -1.27 -4.37
N LEU A 43 -16.31 -0.87 -3.10
CA LEU A 43 -17.36 -0.23 -2.31
C LEU A 43 -17.76 1.15 -2.85
N ILE A 44 -16.79 1.95 -3.28
CA ILE A 44 -17.06 3.27 -3.87
C ILE A 44 -17.88 3.11 -5.16
N ASP A 45 -17.52 2.15 -6.00
CA ASP A 45 -18.24 1.88 -7.24
C ASP A 45 -19.67 1.38 -7.00
N GLU A 46 -19.89 0.52 -6.00
CA GLU A 46 -21.24 0.12 -5.55
C GLU A 46 -22.06 1.32 -5.08
N ILE A 47 -21.49 2.19 -4.22
CA ILE A 47 -22.17 3.42 -3.77
C ILE A 47 -22.51 4.32 -4.97
N MET A 48 -21.59 4.48 -5.91
CA MET A 48 -21.81 5.30 -7.10
C MET A 48 -22.88 4.75 -8.03
N ARG A 49 -22.98 3.42 -8.15
CA ARG A 49 -23.97 2.72 -8.98
C ARG A 49 -25.36 2.70 -8.35
N SER A 50 -25.44 2.40 -7.05
CA SER A 50 -26.68 2.09 -6.34
C SER A 50 -27.18 3.23 -5.44
N GLY A 51 -26.41 4.32 -5.28
CA GLY A 51 -26.73 5.38 -4.32
C GLY A 51 -26.63 4.94 -2.86
N GLY A 52 -25.86 3.89 -2.59
CA GLY A 52 -25.73 3.23 -1.30
C GLY A 52 -25.15 1.83 -1.44
N VAL A 53 -25.21 1.03 -0.38
CA VAL A 53 -24.85 -0.38 -0.43
C VAL A 53 -26.13 -1.20 -0.56
N ALA A 54 -26.31 -1.90 -1.70
CA ALA A 54 -27.49 -2.74 -1.92
C ALA A 54 -27.54 -3.92 -0.94
N ALA A 55 -28.75 -4.43 -0.65
CA ALA A 55 -28.93 -5.52 0.32
C ALA A 55 -28.25 -6.84 -0.10
N ASP A 56 -28.14 -7.07 -1.41
CA ASP A 56 -27.48 -8.22 -2.04
C ASP A 56 -25.99 -7.95 -2.34
N ALA A 57 -25.47 -6.75 -2.01
CA ALA A 57 -24.10 -6.39 -2.32
C ALA A 57 -23.08 -7.28 -1.60
N ALA A 58 -23.45 -7.90 -0.47
CA ALA A 58 -22.58 -8.82 0.27
C ALA A 58 -22.06 -9.98 -0.61
N ASP A 59 -22.88 -10.48 -1.54
CA ASP A 59 -22.48 -11.56 -2.46
C ASP A 59 -21.46 -11.08 -3.50
N ARG A 60 -21.52 -9.81 -3.88
CA ARG A 60 -20.61 -9.21 -4.87
C ARG A 60 -19.33 -8.67 -4.23
N ILE A 61 -19.46 -7.85 -3.18
CA ILE A 61 -18.38 -7.05 -2.61
C ILE A 61 -17.87 -7.58 -1.26
N SER A 62 -18.41 -8.70 -0.78
CA SER A 62 -17.96 -9.42 0.42
C SER A 62 -17.95 -8.52 1.67
N VAL A 63 -16.92 -8.61 2.52
CA VAL A 63 -16.75 -7.84 3.75
C VAL A 63 -16.86 -6.33 3.55
N MET A 64 -16.63 -5.83 2.33
CA MET A 64 -16.77 -4.41 2.03
C MET A 64 -18.22 -3.92 2.12
N ALA A 65 -19.23 -4.79 1.99
CA ALA A 65 -20.64 -4.42 2.12
C ALA A 65 -21.00 -3.93 3.54
N PHE A 66 -20.19 -4.31 4.53
CA PHE A 66 -20.41 -3.94 5.93
C PHE A 66 -19.45 -2.83 6.39
N TYR A 67 -18.48 -2.43 5.56
CA TYR A 67 -17.44 -1.49 5.97
C TYR A 67 -18.01 -0.08 6.22
N PRO A 68 -17.50 0.68 7.22
CA PRO A 68 -17.94 2.04 7.48
C PRO A 68 -17.98 2.91 6.21
N PRO A 69 -19.14 3.45 5.83
CA PRO A 69 -19.31 3.93 4.47
C PRO A 69 -18.90 5.39 4.29
N VAL A 70 -18.71 6.19 5.35
CA VAL A 70 -18.58 7.66 5.21
C VAL A 70 -17.35 8.07 4.39
N SER A 71 -16.18 7.45 4.61
CA SER A 71 -14.99 7.75 3.80
C SER A 71 -15.24 7.41 2.33
N HIS A 72 -15.91 6.29 2.05
CA HIS A 72 -16.24 5.85 0.69
C HIS A 72 -17.27 6.75 0.03
N TRP A 73 -18.27 7.24 0.78
CA TRP A 73 -19.21 8.26 0.33
C TRP A 73 -18.52 9.56 -0.06
N MET A 74 -17.50 10.00 0.70
CA MET A 74 -16.72 11.19 0.33
C MET A 74 -16.05 11.01 -1.04
N ALA A 75 -15.48 9.84 -1.31
CA ALA A 75 -14.90 9.54 -2.62
C ALA A 75 -15.97 9.41 -3.72
N ALA A 76 -17.11 8.77 -3.44
CA ALA A 76 -18.22 8.63 -4.39
C ALA A 76 -18.81 9.99 -4.79
N LEU A 77 -18.99 10.91 -3.82
CA LEU A 77 -19.49 12.26 -4.07
C LEU A 77 -18.57 13.04 -5.01
N ILE A 78 -17.26 12.98 -4.78
CA ILE A 78 -16.27 13.57 -5.69
C ILE A 78 -16.29 12.83 -7.03
N GLY A 79 -16.45 11.51 -7.02
CA GLY A 79 -16.52 10.67 -8.20
C GLY A 79 -17.71 11.01 -9.12
N TRP A 80 -18.89 11.30 -8.58
CA TRP A 80 -20.04 11.74 -9.38
C TRP A 80 -19.80 13.09 -10.06
N VAL A 81 -19.10 14.01 -9.40
CA VAL A 81 -18.74 15.31 -10.00
C VAL A 81 -17.62 15.16 -11.03
N GLY A 82 -16.62 14.33 -10.73
CA GLY A 82 -15.44 14.12 -11.57
C GLY A 82 -15.56 13.01 -12.63
N GLY A 83 -16.70 12.33 -12.71
CA GLY A 83 -16.96 11.22 -13.63
C GLY A 83 -16.32 9.88 -13.26
N SER A 84 -15.52 9.78 -12.19
CA SER A 84 -14.83 8.55 -11.82
C SER A 84 -14.56 8.41 -10.32
N GLY A 85 -15.02 7.31 -9.72
CA GLY A 85 -14.71 6.95 -8.34
C GLY A 85 -13.22 6.74 -8.07
N LEU A 86 -12.44 6.37 -9.11
CA LEU A 86 -10.97 6.25 -9.00
C LEU A 86 -10.31 7.61 -8.80
N VAL A 87 -10.83 8.66 -9.46
CA VAL A 87 -10.39 10.03 -9.20
C VAL A 87 -10.83 10.47 -7.80
N GLY A 88 -12.07 10.13 -7.41
CA GLY A 88 -12.62 10.42 -6.10
C GLY A 88 -11.75 9.89 -4.94
N ILE A 89 -11.39 8.60 -4.96
CA ILE A 89 -10.58 7.99 -3.89
C ILE A 89 -9.18 8.62 -3.81
N SER A 90 -8.55 8.92 -4.95
CA SER A 90 -7.26 9.61 -4.99
C SER A 90 -7.34 11.03 -4.41
N LEU A 91 -8.35 11.83 -4.80
CA LEU A 91 -8.50 13.20 -4.30
C LEU A 91 -8.81 13.26 -2.79
N VAL A 92 -9.64 12.34 -2.26
CA VAL A 92 -9.87 12.25 -0.81
C VAL A 92 -8.57 11.88 -0.09
N THR A 93 -7.79 10.94 -0.64
CA THR A 93 -6.51 10.53 -0.06
C THR A 93 -5.50 11.69 0.01
N VAL A 94 -5.39 12.47 -1.07
CA VAL A 94 -4.56 13.69 -1.11
C VAL A 94 -5.03 14.70 -0.07
N GLY A 95 -6.33 14.98 -0.02
CA GLY A 95 -6.93 15.91 0.94
C GLY A 95 -6.71 15.50 2.38
N ALA A 96 -6.99 14.24 2.73
CA ALA A 96 -6.83 13.71 4.08
C ALA A 96 -5.37 13.79 4.55
N THR A 97 -4.41 13.44 3.68
CA THR A 97 -2.97 13.58 3.98
C THR A 97 -2.59 15.03 4.26
N PHE A 98 -3.00 15.95 3.38
CA PHE A 98 -2.70 17.38 3.54
C PHE A 98 -3.31 17.96 4.83
N PHE A 99 -4.59 17.70 5.10
CA PHE A 99 -5.27 18.24 6.27
C PHE A 99 -4.70 17.68 7.57
N THR A 100 -4.29 16.41 7.60
CA THR A 100 -3.61 15.81 8.75
C THR A 100 -2.36 16.60 9.12
N TYR A 101 -1.43 16.81 8.17
CA TYR A 101 -0.20 17.55 8.44
C TYR A 101 -0.43 19.04 8.69
N LEU A 102 -1.41 19.66 8.01
CA LEU A 102 -1.79 21.04 8.24
C LEU A 102 -2.28 21.26 9.67
N ILE A 103 -3.15 20.37 10.17
CA ILE A 103 -3.71 20.46 11.52
C ILE A 103 -2.65 20.10 12.56
N ALA A 104 -1.85 19.05 12.32
CA ALA A 104 -0.77 18.67 13.22
C ALA A 104 0.23 19.82 13.41
N ALA A 105 0.68 20.46 12.33
CA ALA A 105 1.57 21.63 12.40
C ALA A 105 0.93 22.80 13.16
N ARG A 106 -0.38 23.07 12.96
CA ARG A 106 -1.11 24.11 13.70
C ARG A 106 -1.26 23.84 15.19
N ILE A 107 -1.33 22.57 15.61
CA ILE A 107 -1.37 22.21 17.03
C ILE A 107 0.03 22.35 17.64
N VAL A 108 1.08 21.97 16.90
CA VAL A 108 2.46 21.97 17.39
C VAL A 108 3.04 23.38 17.47
N ALA A 109 2.90 24.18 16.42
CA ALA A 109 3.70 25.38 16.21
C ALA A 109 2.89 26.68 16.28
N ASP A 110 3.33 27.57 17.17
CA ASP A 110 2.98 29.00 17.22
C ASP A 110 4.22 29.91 17.09
N THR A 111 5.41 29.29 16.96
CA THR A 111 6.71 29.95 16.75
C THR A 111 7.45 29.32 15.57
N PRO A 112 8.31 30.07 14.86
CA PRO A 112 9.11 29.53 13.76
C PRO A 112 10.03 28.39 14.19
N ILE A 113 10.54 28.42 15.43
CA ILE A 113 11.40 27.37 15.99
C ILE A 113 10.63 26.05 16.12
N ARG A 114 9.40 26.06 16.66
CA ARG A 114 8.57 24.86 16.73
C ARG A 114 8.27 24.28 15.36
N LEU A 115 8.05 25.15 14.35
CA LEU A 115 7.83 24.72 12.98
C LEU A 115 9.08 24.07 12.36
N ALA A 116 10.25 24.66 12.58
CA ALA A 116 11.53 24.11 12.12
C ALA A 116 11.86 22.78 12.80
N LEU A 117 11.62 22.68 14.12
CA LEU A 117 11.79 21.43 14.87
C LEU A 117 10.80 20.35 14.41
N PHE A 118 9.56 20.73 14.06
CA PHE A 118 8.58 19.80 13.52
C PHE A 118 9.00 19.23 12.16
N LEU A 119 9.51 20.08 11.26
CA LEU A 119 10.11 19.62 10.01
C LEU A 119 11.34 18.73 10.26
N GLY A 120 12.26 19.15 11.14
CA GLY A 120 13.45 18.38 11.48
C GLY A 120 13.13 16.99 12.03
N ALA A 121 12.16 16.91 12.95
CA ALA A 121 11.69 15.65 13.51
C ALA A 121 11.05 14.75 12.44
N PHE A 122 10.20 15.32 11.57
CA PHE A 122 9.63 14.59 10.44
C PHE A 122 10.73 14.00 9.55
N LEU A 123 11.71 14.81 9.15
CA LEU A 123 12.82 14.36 8.30
C LEU A 123 13.66 13.24 8.92
N LEU A 124 13.83 13.27 10.25
CA LEU A 124 14.57 12.27 11.00
C LEU A 124 13.87 10.90 10.97
N ILE A 125 12.53 10.88 11.12
CA ILE A 125 11.78 9.63 11.29
C ILE A 125 10.94 9.22 10.08
N GLN A 126 10.85 10.03 9.01
CA GLN A 126 10.04 9.71 7.82
C GLN A 126 10.40 8.40 7.11
N ARG A 127 11.61 7.87 7.32
CA ARG A 127 12.07 6.59 6.76
C ARG A 127 11.62 5.36 7.55
N THR A 128 11.08 5.56 8.76
CA THR A 128 10.54 4.48 9.60
C THR A 128 9.23 3.90 9.08
N GLN A 129 8.61 4.57 8.10
CA GLN A 129 7.34 4.19 7.49
C GLN A 129 6.16 4.12 8.47
N SER A 130 6.26 4.80 9.62
CA SER A 130 5.26 4.72 10.69
C SER A 130 4.62 6.05 11.05
N LEU A 131 4.74 7.07 10.20
CA LEU A 131 3.98 8.32 10.35
C LEU A 131 2.63 8.18 9.65
N VAL A 132 1.60 8.84 10.17
CA VAL A 132 0.30 8.99 9.49
C VAL A 132 0.50 9.45 8.04
N GLY A 133 -0.24 8.87 7.11
CA GLY A 133 -0.03 8.89 5.67
C GLY A 133 0.56 7.58 5.14
N TRP A 134 1.45 6.89 5.87
CA TRP A 134 2.04 5.64 5.37
C TRP A 134 1.04 4.48 5.28
N GLU A 135 -0.12 4.60 5.91
CA GLU A 135 -1.27 3.72 5.76
C GLU A 135 -1.62 3.47 4.29
N VAL A 136 -1.53 4.52 3.44
CA VAL A 136 -2.04 4.49 2.06
C VAL A 136 -1.02 4.13 0.99
N VAL A 137 0.18 3.72 1.38
CA VAL A 137 1.23 3.46 0.39
C VAL A 137 1.41 1.97 0.11
N LEU A 138 1.60 1.15 1.14
CA LEU A 138 1.78 -0.31 0.97
C LEU A 138 0.50 -1.08 1.23
N ASN A 139 -0.24 -0.71 2.27
CA ASN A 139 -1.41 -1.45 2.70
C ASN A 139 -2.73 -0.84 2.23
N PHE A 140 -2.76 0.45 1.95
CA PHE A 140 -3.97 1.16 1.55
C PHE A 140 -5.09 1.16 2.60
N PHE A 141 -4.78 1.45 3.89
CA PHE A 141 -5.81 1.68 4.92
C PHE A 141 -6.48 3.05 4.73
N TYR A 142 -7.22 3.17 3.63
CA TYR A 142 -7.83 4.42 3.18
C TYR A 142 -8.79 5.03 4.23
N PRO A 143 -9.73 4.29 4.83
CA PRO A 143 -10.62 4.84 5.85
C PRO A 143 -9.86 5.27 7.11
N GLN A 144 -8.74 4.60 7.42
CA GLN A 144 -7.89 4.99 8.54
C GLN A 144 -7.25 6.35 8.33
N LEU A 145 -6.66 6.62 7.15
CA LEU A 145 -6.12 7.94 6.83
C LEU A 145 -7.18 9.05 6.90
N VAL A 146 -8.39 8.80 6.40
CA VAL A 146 -9.50 9.75 6.51
C VAL A 146 -9.88 9.94 7.99
N GLY A 147 -9.92 8.85 8.75
CA GLY A 147 -10.11 8.85 10.21
C GLY A 147 -9.02 9.64 10.95
N ASP A 148 -7.77 9.63 10.49
CA ASP A 148 -6.67 10.40 11.07
C ASP A 148 -6.90 11.91 10.91
N ALA A 149 -7.39 12.35 9.75
CA ALA A 149 -7.76 13.75 9.55
C ALA A 149 -8.87 14.19 10.53
N PHE A 150 -9.86 13.33 10.78
CA PHE A 150 -10.90 13.57 11.80
C PHE A 150 -10.34 13.57 13.22
N TYR A 151 -9.42 12.66 13.53
CA TYR A 151 -8.72 12.59 14.81
C TYR A 151 -7.95 13.87 15.09
N PHE A 152 -7.10 14.34 14.17
CA PHE A 152 -6.37 15.59 14.34
C PHE A 152 -7.29 16.80 14.40
N PHE A 153 -8.39 16.81 13.64
CA PHE A 153 -9.40 17.85 13.75
C PHE A 153 -10.05 17.87 15.15
N ALA A 154 -10.38 16.70 15.72
CA ALA A 154 -10.89 16.61 17.08
C ALA A 154 -9.87 17.15 18.10
N LEU A 155 -8.58 16.83 17.96
CA LEU A 155 -7.52 17.40 18.81
C LEU A 155 -7.47 18.93 18.71
N LEU A 156 -7.55 19.48 17.50
CA LEU A 156 -7.56 20.93 17.29
C LEU A 156 -8.76 21.60 17.99
N CYS A 157 -9.95 20.99 17.91
CA CYS A 157 -11.13 21.45 18.63
C CYS A 157 -10.93 21.42 20.15
N LEU A 158 -10.37 20.32 20.69
CA LEU A 158 -10.08 20.18 22.11
C LEU A 158 -9.07 21.23 22.62
N VAL A 159 -8.07 21.58 21.82
CA VAL A 159 -7.09 22.64 22.14
C VAL A 159 -7.75 24.02 22.21
N LYS A 160 -8.70 24.31 21.32
CA LYS A 160 -9.37 25.62 21.22
C LYS A 160 -10.45 25.85 22.26
N VAL A 161 -11.05 24.79 22.79
CA VAL A 161 -12.15 24.90 23.75
C VAL A 161 -11.62 24.83 25.19
N GLU A 162 -12.11 25.74 26.04
CA GLU A 162 -11.64 25.84 27.44
C GLU A 162 -12.55 25.12 28.44
N ARG A 163 -13.85 25.11 28.19
CA ARG A 163 -14.82 24.54 29.14
C ARG A 163 -14.79 23.01 29.08
N LEU A 164 -14.62 22.39 30.24
CA LEU A 164 -14.56 20.93 30.41
C LEU A 164 -15.80 20.21 29.86
N SER A 165 -17.00 20.77 30.08
CA SER A 165 -18.25 20.22 29.56
C SER A 165 -18.28 20.19 28.03
N TYR A 166 -17.83 21.26 27.38
CA TYR A 166 -17.74 21.32 25.93
C TYR A 166 -16.66 20.38 25.38
N ARG A 167 -15.52 20.22 26.07
CA ARG A 167 -14.51 19.21 25.69
C ARG A 167 -15.08 17.80 25.76
N SER A 168 -15.83 17.51 26.83
CA SER A 168 -16.51 16.22 27.00
C SER A 168 -17.49 15.95 25.85
N ALA A 169 -18.33 16.93 25.53
CA ALA A 169 -19.23 16.83 24.38
C ALA A 169 -18.47 16.64 23.06
N ILE A 170 -17.38 17.37 22.84
CA ILE A 170 -16.59 17.29 21.60
C ILE A 170 -16.05 15.88 21.38
N PHE A 171 -15.35 15.28 22.34
CA PHE A 171 -14.73 13.97 22.08
C PHE A 171 -15.77 12.85 21.99
N ILE A 172 -16.91 12.95 22.69
CA ILE A 172 -18.02 12.00 22.57
C ILE A 172 -18.65 12.12 21.17
N ILE A 173 -19.02 13.33 20.76
CA ILE A 173 -19.67 13.57 19.47
C ILE A 173 -18.73 13.21 18.32
N MET A 174 -17.50 13.75 18.34
CA MET A 174 -16.49 13.46 17.32
C MET A 174 -16.14 11.98 17.28
N GLY A 175 -15.91 11.35 18.44
CA GLY A 175 -15.63 9.92 18.50
C GLY A 175 -16.78 9.09 17.91
N THR A 176 -18.03 9.41 18.25
CA THR A 176 -19.20 8.71 17.72
C THR A 176 -19.33 8.91 16.21
N LEU A 177 -19.19 10.15 15.71
CA LEU A 177 -19.21 10.43 14.28
C LEU A 177 -18.09 9.73 13.51
N THR A 178 -16.89 9.66 14.10
CA THR A 178 -15.74 8.97 13.51
C THR A 178 -15.92 7.46 13.46
N MET A 179 -16.84 6.84 14.22
CA MET A 179 -17.11 5.39 14.09
C MET A 179 -17.58 5.02 12.68
N TRP A 180 -18.37 5.87 12.01
CA TRP A 180 -18.81 5.65 10.63
C TRP A 180 -17.75 5.99 9.56
N VAL A 181 -16.64 6.60 9.98
CA VAL A 181 -15.46 6.86 9.13
C VAL A 181 -14.44 5.73 9.31
N GLN A 182 -13.95 5.57 10.53
CA GLN A 182 -13.05 4.50 10.93
C GLN A 182 -13.12 4.28 12.45
N PRO A 183 -13.60 3.12 12.93
CA PRO A 183 -13.73 2.84 14.35
C PRO A 183 -12.41 2.88 15.14
N LEU A 184 -11.28 2.50 14.54
CA LEU A 184 -9.97 2.57 15.21
C LEU A 184 -9.65 4.00 15.66
N ASN A 185 -9.81 4.98 14.77
CA ASN A 185 -9.58 6.40 15.06
C ASN A 185 -10.58 6.94 16.09
N ALA A 186 -11.84 6.51 16.02
CA ALA A 186 -12.87 6.88 16.99
C ALA A 186 -12.48 6.50 18.43
N ILE A 187 -11.91 5.30 18.62
CA ILE A 187 -11.43 4.84 19.92
C ILE A 187 -10.28 5.71 20.42
N HIS A 188 -9.37 6.12 19.53
CA HIS A 188 -8.29 7.06 19.89
C HIS A 188 -8.84 8.43 20.32
N ILE A 189 -9.87 8.98 19.64
CA ILE A 189 -10.53 10.23 20.06
C ILE A 189 -11.15 10.08 21.45
N MET A 190 -11.93 9.02 21.65
CA MET A 190 -12.62 8.74 22.91
C MET A 190 -11.64 8.51 24.08
N ALA A 191 -10.59 7.73 23.86
CA ALA A 191 -9.55 7.49 24.85
C ALA A 191 -8.77 8.78 25.16
N THR A 192 -8.46 9.59 24.15
CA THR A 192 -7.84 10.92 24.35
C THR A 192 -8.69 11.78 25.27
N GLY A 193 -10.01 11.80 25.05
CA GLY A 193 -10.97 12.49 25.91
C GLY A 193 -10.92 12.01 27.36
N CYS A 194 -10.92 10.70 27.57
CA CYS A 194 -10.85 10.11 28.92
C CYS A 194 -9.55 10.48 29.64
N PHE A 195 -8.40 10.38 28.97
CA PHE A 195 -7.11 10.81 29.52
C PHE A 195 -7.07 12.31 29.81
N LEU A 196 -7.65 13.12 28.93
CA LEU A 196 -7.75 14.56 29.11
C LEU A 196 -8.54 14.90 30.38
N LEU A 197 -9.71 14.28 30.58
CA LEU A 197 -10.51 14.46 31.79
C LEU A 197 -9.75 14.04 33.05
N ALA A 198 -9.07 12.90 33.01
CA ALA A 198 -8.29 12.40 34.15
C ALA A 198 -7.16 13.38 34.54
N LEU A 199 -6.43 13.91 33.55
CA LEU A 199 -5.35 14.87 33.78
C LEU A 199 -5.87 16.23 34.28
N GLU A 200 -7.04 16.68 33.81
CA GLU A 200 -7.67 17.90 34.32
C GLU A 200 -8.17 17.73 35.76
N LEU A 201 -8.74 16.57 36.10
CA LEU A 201 -9.11 16.25 37.48
C LEU A 201 -7.89 16.18 38.40
N LEU A 202 -6.79 15.58 37.95
CA LEU A 202 -5.53 15.55 38.69
C LEU A 202 -5.01 16.97 38.96
N ARG A 203 -5.07 17.86 37.96
CA ARG A 203 -4.71 19.27 38.13
C ARG A 203 -5.62 19.96 39.14
N LEU A 204 -6.94 19.77 39.04
CA LEU A 204 -7.92 20.37 39.97
C LEU A 204 -7.71 19.88 41.40
N TRP A 205 -7.44 18.58 41.59
CA TRP A 205 -7.14 18.01 42.90
C TRP A 205 -5.90 18.64 43.52
N ARG A 206 -4.82 18.77 42.74
CA ARG A 206 -3.59 19.46 43.13
C ARG A 206 -3.86 20.91 43.52
N ASP A 207 -4.58 21.65 42.67
CA ASP A 207 -4.82 23.10 42.85
C ASP A 207 -5.70 23.40 44.06
N ARG A 208 -6.73 22.57 44.29
CA ARG A 208 -7.67 22.73 45.42
C ARG A 208 -7.20 22.08 46.72
N ARG A 209 -6.17 21.22 46.66
CA ARG A 209 -5.74 20.35 47.77
C ARG A 209 -6.88 19.51 48.38
N ALA A 210 -7.95 19.30 47.62
CA ALA A 210 -9.14 18.56 48.02
C ALA A 210 -9.68 17.78 46.82
N PHE A 211 -10.16 16.55 47.06
CA PHE A 211 -10.60 15.67 45.99
C PHE A 211 -11.84 16.26 45.27
N PRO A 212 -11.80 16.46 43.94
CA PRO A 212 -12.89 17.09 43.20
C PRO A 212 -14.03 16.09 42.93
N LEU A 213 -14.77 15.68 43.98
CA LEU A 213 -15.76 14.60 43.92
C LEU A 213 -16.79 14.77 42.79
N GLN A 214 -17.42 15.95 42.66
CA GLN A 214 -18.40 16.22 41.61
C GLN A 214 -17.79 16.06 40.20
N GLY A 215 -16.55 16.53 40.01
CA GLY A 215 -15.84 16.37 38.75
C GLY A 215 -15.48 14.91 38.47
N ALA A 216 -15.09 14.16 39.49
CA ALA A 216 -14.78 12.73 39.38
C ALA A 216 -16.02 11.90 39.02
N VAL A 217 -17.17 12.19 39.65
CA VAL A 217 -18.45 11.55 39.30
C VAL A 217 -18.84 11.88 37.86
N ALA A 218 -18.76 13.16 37.45
CA ALA A 218 -19.06 13.56 36.08
C ALA A 218 -18.14 12.88 35.06
N ALA A 219 -16.83 12.78 35.33
CA ALA A 219 -15.90 12.06 34.48
C ALA A 219 -16.20 10.56 34.44
N GLY A 220 -16.57 9.95 35.56
CA GLY A 220 -17.01 8.54 35.62
C GLY A 220 -18.23 8.27 34.74
N VAL A 221 -19.23 9.16 34.77
CA VAL A 221 -20.41 9.09 33.90
C VAL A 221 -20.01 9.20 32.42
N VAL A 222 -19.10 10.11 32.08
CA VAL A 222 -18.62 10.29 30.71
C VAL A 222 -17.83 9.07 30.20
N VAL A 223 -16.99 8.48 31.05
CA VAL A 223 -16.24 7.25 30.73
C VAL A 223 -17.22 6.09 30.51
N LEU A 224 -18.21 5.93 31.40
CA LEU A 224 -19.25 4.90 31.25
C LEU A 224 -20.03 5.09 29.95
N LEU A 225 -20.45 6.32 29.65
CA LEU A 225 -21.14 6.63 28.39
C LEU A 225 -20.29 6.29 27.17
N THR A 226 -18.99 6.57 27.22
CA THR A 226 -18.04 6.23 26.14
C THR A 226 -17.94 4.72 25.95
N LEU A 227 -17.86 3.95 27.03
CA LEU A 227 -17.86 2.48 26.97
C LEU A 227 -19.17 1.93 26.42
N VAL A 228 -20.31 2.49 26.83
CA VAL A 228 -21.63 2.09 26.31
C VAL A 228 -21.72 2.36 24.82
N ILE A 229 -21.30 3.55 24.35
CA ILE A 229 -21.29 3.87 22.92
C ILE A 229 -20.42 2.86 22.17
N LEU A 230 -19.18 2.63 22.64
CA LEU A 230 -18.24 1.73 21.99
C LEU A 230 -18.77 0.29 21.87
N VAL A 231 -19.26 -0.29 22.96
CA VAL A 231 -19.73 -1.68 22.99
C VAL A 231 -21.06 -1.86 22.23
N SER A 232 -21.91 -0.84 22.21
CA SER A 232 -23.19 -0.90 21.50
C SER A 232 -23.08 -0.62 19.99
N HIS A 233 -22.02 0.09 19.55
CA HIS A 233 -21.90 0.52 18.16
C HIS A 233 -21.68 -0.65 17.18
N PRO A 234 -22.46 -0.75 16.07
CA PRO A 234 -22.33 -1.83 15.10
C PRO A 234 -20.95 -1.85 14.40
N GLU A 235 -20.45 -0.69 13.98
CA GLU A 235 -19.15 -0.59 13.30
C GLU A 235 -17.97 -1.06 14.17
N PHE A 236 -18.05 -0.85 15.49
CA PHE A 236 -17.02 -1.35 16.41
C PHE A 236 -17.05 -2.88 16.49
N LYS A 237 -18.25 -3.48 16.56
CA LYS A 237 -18.41 -4.94 16.57
C LYS A 237 -17.84 -5.56 15.29
N LEU A 238 -18.13 -4.96 14.14
CA LEU A 238 -17.58 -5.41 12.86
C LEU A 238 -16.04 -5.27 12.84
N MET A 239 -15.49 -4.12 13.25
CA MET A 239 -14.04 -3.94 13.31
C MET A 239 -13.39 -4.98 14.23
N ARG A 240 -13.97 -5.27 15.40
CA ARG A 240 -13.48 -6.30 16.32
C ARG A 240 -13.45 -7.69 15.68
N GLN A 241 -14.44 -8.03 14.85
CA GLN A 241 -14.45 -9.30 14.13
C GLN A 241 -13.34 -9.33 13.06
N ILE A 242 -13.25 -8.29 12.24
CA ILE A 242 -12.27 -8.22 11.13
C ILE A 242 -10.83 -8.15 11.65
N SER A 243 -10.59 -7.58 12.83
CA SER A 243 -9.24 -7.43 13.41
C SER A 243 -8.57 -8.77 13.79
N SER A 244 -9.33 -9.85 13.87
CA SER A 244 -8.80 -11.21 14.04
C SER A 244 -7.97 -11.69 12.85
N ASN A 245 -8.21 -11.13 11.65
CA ASN A 245 -7.42 -11.43 10.47
C ASN A 245 -6.00 -10.84 10.61
N ASN A 246 -4.99 -11.68 10.38
CA ASN A 246 -3.60 -11.26 10.44
C ASN A 246 -3.10 -10.89 9.04
N GLY A 247 -2.78 -9.61 8.84
CA GLY A 247 -2.18 -9.09 7.61
C GLY A 247 -0.66 -8.89 7.73
N ALA A 248 -0.05 -8.35 6.67
CA ALA A 248 1.37 -8.02 6.63
C ALA A 248 1.60 -6.53 6.90
N LEU A 249 2.16 -6.19 8.05
CA LEU A 249 2.64 -4.83 8.36
C LEU A 249 3.91 -5.01 9.17
N GLU A 250 5.02 -4.42 8.77
CA GLU A 250 6.28 -4.53 9.49
C GLU A 250 6.94 -3.17 9.66
N PHE A 251 7.57 -2.98 10.82
CA PHE A 251 8.35 -1.79 11.13
C PHE A 251 9.78 -2.21 11.43
N ALA A 252 10.76 -1.44 10.93
CA ALA A 252 12.18 -1.73 11.12
C ALA A 252 12.71 -1.37 12.53
N TYR A 253 11.88 -1.45 13.56
CA TYR A 253 12.22 -1.09 14.94
C TYR A 253 11.45 -1.93 15.97
N SER A 254 11.95 -1.95 17.20
CA SER A 254 11.26 -2.58 18.33
C SER A 254 10.05 -1.76 18.75
N MET A 255 8.85 -2.29 18.47
CA MET A 255 7.59 -1.64 18.84
C MET A 255 7.44 -1.37 20.34
N PRO A 256 7.72 -2.32 21.25
CA PRO A 256 7.64 -2.05 22.69
C PRO A 256 8.54 -0.88 23.13
N LEU A 257 9.75 -0.79 22.58
CA LEU A 257 10.68 0.30 22.89
C LEU A 257 10.15 1.65 22.40
N VAL A 258 9.64 1.72 21.17
CA VAL A 258 9.09 2.97 20.62
C VAL A 258 7.84 3.41 21.39
N VAL A 259 6.95 2.48 21.74
CA VAL A 259 5.77 2.76 22.57
C VAL A 259 6.19 3.29 23.94
N PHE A 260 7.20 2.69 24.58
CA PHE A 260 7.73 3.16 25.86
C PHE A 260 8.30 4.58 25.75
N ILE A 261 9.16 4.85 24.75
CA ILE A 261 9.74 6.17 24.53
C ILE A 261 8.65 7.22 24.30
N CYS A 262 7.65 6.91 23.46
CA CYS A 262 6.53 7.80 23.19
C CYS A 262 5.71 8.05 24.46
N ALA A 263 5.41 7.00 25.24
CA ALA A 263 4.67 7.12 26.50
C ALA A 263 5.40 8.05 27.49
N VAL A 264 6.73 7.91 27.63
CA VAL A 264 7.54 8.79 28.49
C VAL A 264 7.50 10.24 27.99
N ILE A 265 7.71 10.47 26.70
CA ILE A 265 7.65 11.81 26.10
C ILE A 265 6.27 12.46 26.32
N CYS A 266 5.19 11.73 26.08
CA CYS A 266 3.83 12.22 26.26
C CYS A 266 3.49 12.45 27.74
N ALA A 267 3.95 11.58 28.64
CA ALA A 267 3.82 11.76 30.09
C ALA A 267 4.54 13.02 30.59
N LEU A 268 5.77 13.26 30.13
CA LEU A 268 6.53 14.46 30.47
C LEU A 268 5.82 15.74 30.02
N ASN A 269 5.22 15.73 28.83
CA ASN A 269 4.51 16.90 28.31
C ASN A 269 3.20 17.16 29.07
N ALA A 270 2.43 16.11 29.37
CA ALA A 270 1.27 16.18 30.26
C ALA A 270 1.67 16.68 31.67
N TRP A 271 2.75 16.16 32.23
CA TRP A 271 3.28 16.55 33.54
C TRP A 271 3.66 18.03 33.58
N ARG A 272 4.30 18.56 32.53
CA ARG A 272 4.62 20.00 32.46
C ARG A 272 3.37 20.87 32.50
N TYR A 273 2.26 20.45 31.89
CA TYR A 273 1.01 21.19 32.00
C TYR A 273 0.41 21.10 33.40
N VAL A 274 0.33 19.87 33.93
CA VAL A 274 -0.27 19.62 35.25
C VAL A 274 0.54 20.31 36.34
N PHE A 275 1.87 20.38 36.25
CA PHE A 275 2.74 20.83 37.35
C PHE A 275 3.53 22.12 37.10
N ARG A 276 3.80 22.54 35.85
CA ARG A 276 4.76 23.61 35.52
C ARG A 276 4.24 24.70 34.57
N ASN A 277 2.95 25.00 34.61
CA ASN A 277 2.31 26.09 33.84
C ASN A 277 2.66 26.05 32.32
N ALA A 278 2.37 24.93 31.67
CA ALA A 278 2.53 24.78 30.21
C ALA A 278 1.28 25.18 29.42
N GLU A 279 1.34 25.07 28.09
CA GLU A 279 0.25 25.46 27.19
C GLU A 279 -0.80 24.35 27.06
N LYS A 280 -2.05 24.71 26.72
CA LYS A 280 -3.16 23.74 26.57
C LYS A 280 -2.89 22.66 25.52
N ALA A 281 -2.14 23.00 24.47
CA ALA A 281 -1.72 22.04 23.46
C ALA A 281 -0.84 20.92 24.05
N ASP A 282 -0.03 21.20 25.07
CA ASP A 282 0.78 20.19 25.77
C ASP A 282 -0.09 19.18 26.52
N LEU A 283 -1.17 19.64 27.14
CA LEU A 283 -2.14 18.76 27.81
C LEU A 283 -2.85 17.84 26.81
N VAL A 284 -3.41 18.41 25.74
CA VAL A 284 -4.19 17.64 24.76
C VAL A 284 -3.29 16.64 24.04
N LEU A 285 -2.09 17.04 23.61
CA LEU A 285 -1.13 16.13 22.98
C LEU A 285 -0.58 15.09 23.94
N GLY A 286 -0.34 15.45 25.21
CA GLY A 286 0.07 14.50 26.24
C GLY A 286 -1.01 13.44 26.49
N ALA A 287 -2.26 13.87 26.64
CA ALA A 287 -3.42 12.97 26.77
C ALA A 287 -3.58 12.06 25.55
N ALA A 288 -3.46 12.62 24.34
CA ALA A 288 -3.57 11.90 23.08
C ALA A 288 -2.49 10.81 22.94
N GLY A 289 -1.24 11.13 23.28
CA GLY A 289 -0.15 10.17 23.19
C GLY A 289 -0.21 9.08 24.26
N LEU A 290 -0.60 9.42 25.49
CA LEU A 290 -0.84 8.44 26.55
C LEU A 290 -2.00 7.51 26.20
N ALA A 291 -3.08 8.04 25.64
CA ALA A 291 -4.20 7.25 25.15
C ALA A 291 -3.76 6.30 24.04
N ALA A 292 -3.04 6.78 23.02
CA ALA A 292 -2.56 5.97 21.92
C ALA A 292 -1.64 4.83 22.39
N CYS A 293 -0.67 5.13 23.28
CA CYS A 293 0.22 4.10 23.83
C CYS A 293 -0.54 3.08 24.69
N SER A 294 -1.50 3.53 25.48
CA SER A 294 -2.34 2.64 26.30
C SER A 294 -3.20 1.73 25.43
N LEU A 295 -3.72 2.22 24.31
CA LEU A 295 -4.50 1.42 23.37
C LEU A 295 -3.64 0.34 22.68
N VAL A 296 -2.36 0.60 22.40
CA VAL A 296 -1.44 -0.46 21.92
C VAL A 296 -1.32 -1.58 22.94
N VAL A 297 -1.11 -1.23 24.22
CA VAL A 297 -1.00 -2.22 25.30
C VAL A 297 -2.32 -2.97 25.48
N LEU A 298 -3.45 -2.28 25.47
CA LEU A 298 -4.77 -2.90 25.58
C LEU A 298 -5.06 -3.86 24.42
N GLN A 299 -4.75 -3.48 23.18
CA GLN A 299 -4.91 -4.36 22.02
C GLN A 299 -3.96 -5.56 22.08
N TYR A 300 -2.74 -5.38 22.56
CA TYR A 300 -1.79 -6.48 22.79
C TYR A 300 -2.27 -7.44 23.88
N LEU A 301 -2.81 -6.93 24.98
CA LEU A 301 -3.37 -7.75 26.06
C LEU A 301 -4.63 -8.48 25.60
N ALA A 302 -5.52 -7.81 24.85
CA ALA A 302 -6.70 -8.43 24.27
C ALA A 302 -6.33 -9.61 23.37
N TRP A 303 -5.33 -9.43 22.51
CA TRP A 303 -4.82 -10.49 21.65
C TRP A 303 -4.12 -11.61 22.44
N SER A 304 -3.18 -11.28 23.33
CA SER A 304 -2.35 -12.26 24.04
C SER A 304 -3.10 -13.07 25.11
N LEU A 305 -4.10 -12.47 25.78
CA LEU A 305 -4.86 -13.12 26.85
C LEU A 305 -6.17 -13.76 26.36
N HIS A 306 -6.83 -13.15 25.36
CA HIS A 306 -8.18 -13.55 24.94
C HIS A 306 -8.28 -13.94 23.46
N GLY A 307 -7.19 -13.82 22.70
CA GLY A 307 -7.22 -14.06 21.25
C GLY A 307 -8.00 -13.00 20.46
N ASP A 308 -8.38 -11.89 21.10
CA ASP A 308 -9.15 -10.82 20.47
C ASP A 308 -8.24 -9.91 19.63
N GLY A 309 -8.33 -10.06 18.30
CA GLY A 309 -7.53 -9.31 17.33
C GLY A 309 -6.31 -10.10 16.83
N SER A 310 -5.25 -9.39 16.47
CA SER A 310 -4.05 -9.98 15.87
C SER A 310 -2.80 -9.13 16.13
N PRO A 311 -1.56 -9.64 15.92
CA PRO A 311 -0.36 -8.82 15.91
C PRO A 311 -0.47 -7.65 14.94
N TYR A 312 -1.08 -7.89 13.78
CA TYR A 312 -1.37 -6.88 12.78
C TYR A 312 -2.32 -5.78 13.29
N ALA A 313 -3.35 -6.12 14.06
CA ALA A 313 -4.22 -5.14 14.70
C ALA A 313 -3.45 -4.23 15.67
N VAL A 314 -2.54 -4.77 16.48
CA VAL A 314 -1.66 -3.98 17.38
C VAL A 314 -0.82 -2.98 16.58
N LYS A 315 -0.26 -3.41 15.45
CA LYS A 315 0.62 -2.60 14.59
C LYS A 315 -0.10 -1.39 13.98
N LYS A 316 -1.40 -1.47 13.67
CA LYS A 316 -2.17 -0.35 13.08
C LYS A 316 -2.23 0.90 13.96
N HIS A 317 -2.08 0.76 15.28
CA HIS A 317 -2.04 1.90 16.19
C HIS A 317 -0.76 2.76 16.06
N MET A 318 0.31 2.20 15.49
CA MET A 318 1.63 2.85 15.52
C MET A 318 1.71 4.14 14.74
N TYR A 319 0.89 4.31 13.69
CA TYR A 319 0.87 5.56 12.93
C TYR A 319 0.53 6.76 13.82
N ILE A 320 -0.54 6.67 14.62
CA ILE A 320 -0.91 7.70 15.60
C ILE A 320 0.15 7.81 16.70
N VAL A 321 0.63 6.69 17.26
CA VAL A 321 1.61 6.70 18.36
C VAL A 321 2.88 7.46 17.97
N VAL A 322 3.43 7.17 16.79
CA VAL A 322 4.68 7.81 16.35
C VAL A 322 4.43 9.26 15.94
N THR A 323 3.35 9.56 15.23
CA THR A 323 3.05 10.96 14.84
C THR A 323 2.78 11.84 16.06
N VAL A 324 1.95 11.40 17.01
CA VAL A 324 1.65 12.17 18.24
C VAL A 324 2.85 12.19 19.19
N GLY A 325 3.63 11.12 19.26
CA GLY A 325 4.90 11.06 19.99
C GLY A 325 5.89 12.09 19.47
N MET A 326 6.06 12.19 18.15
CA MET A 326 6.87 13.22 17.48
C MET A 326 6.39 14.63 17.83
N MET A 327 5.07 14.89 17.78
CA MET A 327 4.50 16.19 18.13
C MET A 327 4.80 16.59 19.58
N ASN A 328 4.67 15.66 20.53
CA ASN A 328 5.03 15.91 21.92
C ASN A 328 6.54 16.13 22.10
N GLY A 329 7.38 15.33 21.43
CA GLY A 329 8.83 15.48 21.46
C GLY A 329 9.28 16.85 20.99
N VAL A 330 8.70 17.35 19.89
CA VAL A 330 8.97 18.70 19.38
C VAL A 330 8.62 19.78 20.42
N ARG A 331 7.47 19.65 21.09
CA ARG A 331 7.04 20.63 22.11
C ARG A 331 7.86 20.56 23.41
N LEU A 332 8.36 19.38 23.77
CA LEU A 332 9.32 19.22 24.87
C LEU A 332 10.67 19.88 24.54
N LEU A 333 11.22 19.61 23.35
CA LEU A 333 12.49 20.20 22.93
C LEU A 333 12.39 21.72 22.77
N ALA A 334 11.30 22.19 22.16
CA ALA A 334 11.06 23.63 22.01
C ALA A 334 11.01 24.34 23.36
N ALA A 335 10.50 23.71 24.42
CA ALA A 335 10.43 24.34 25.73
C ALA A 335 11.78 24.70 26.37
N LEU A 336 12.88 24.13 25.87
CA LEU A 336 14.24 24.44 26.34
C LEU A 336 14.77 25.76 25.73
N ILE A 337 14.23 26.17 24.59
CA ILE A 337 14.80 27.23 23.74
C ILE A 337 13.78 28.34 23.47
N ASP A 338 12.51 27.99 23.34
CA ASP A 338 11.43 28.85 22.89
C ASP A 338 11.03 29.87 23.95
N ARG A 339 10.79 31.10 23.51
CA ARG A 339 10.45 32.26 24.37
C ARG A 339 9.23 32.97 23.79
N PRO A 340 8.33 33.52 24.62
CA PRO A 340 7.14 34.22 24.15
C PRO A 340 7.43 35.35 23.16
N SER A 341 8.59 36.01 23.27
CA SER A 341 9.05 37.08 22.36
C SER A 341 9.31 36.62 20.92
N MET A 342 9.49 35.31 20.69
CA MET A 342 9.77 34.74 19.37
C MET A 342 8.50 34.33 18.60
N ARG A 343 7.31 34.58 19.16
CA ARG A 343 6.03 34.34 18.48
C ARG A 343 5.89 35.23 17.26
N ASN A 344 5.75 34.59 16.10
CA ASN A 344 5.45 35.25 14.83
C ASN A 344 4.31 34.52 14.12
N ARG A 345 3.07 34.90 14.46
CA ARG A 345 1.88 34.23 13.93
C ARG A 345 1.78 34.32 12.42
N LEU A 346 2.09 35.47 11.83
CA LEU A 346 1.98 35.64 10.37
C LEU A 346 2.91 34.68 9.62
N LEU A 347 4.18 34.59 10.05
CA LEU A 347 5.14 33.68 9.43
C LEU A 347 4.69 32.22 9.59
N VAL A 348 4.30 31.83 10.80
CA VAL A 348 3.86 30.45 11.07
C VAL A 348 2.60 30.11 10.28
N ASP A 349 1.60 31.00 10.24
CA ASP A 349 0.36 30.80 9.50
C ASP A 349 0.61 30.66 7.99
N CYS A 350 1.54 31.43 7.42
CA CYS A 350 1.91 31.33 6.00
C CYS A 350 2.79 30.11 5.69
N ALA A 351 3.70 29.72 6.58
CA ALA A 351 4.63 28.62 6.36
C ALA A 351 3.98 27.23 6.62
N THR A 352 2.99 27.17 7.50
CA THR A 352 2.33 25.91 7.89
C THR A 352 1.71 25.15 6.69
N PRO A 353 0.94 25.79 5.78
CA PRO A 353 0.42 25.09 4.62
C PRO A 353 1.50 24.61 3.63
N LEU A 354 2.59 25.35 3.48
CA LEU A 354 3.73 24.94 2.64
C LEU A 354 4.42 23.72 3.23
N LEU A 355 4.64 23.72 4.55
CA LEU A 355 5.20 22.57 5.27
C LEU A 355 4.29 21.34 5.16
N ALA A 356 2.98 21.52 5.36
CA ALA A 356 2.01 20.44 5.23
C ALA A 356 2.01 19.85 3.81
N ALA A 357 2.13 20.69 2.78
CA ALA A 357 2.23 20.22 1.41
C ALA A 357 3.53 19.46 1.11
N TYR A 358 4.65 19.89 1.70
CA TYR A 358 5.91 19.15 1.64
C TYR A 358 5.78 17.76 2.29
N MET A 359 5.23 17.68 3.50
CA MET A 359 5.04 16.39 4.20
C MET A 359 4.05 15.48 3.44
N ALA A 360 2.97 16.03 2.90
CA ALA A 360 2.02 15.28 2.07
C ALA A 360 2.68 14.77 0.78
N THR A 361 3.52 15.57 0.13
CA THR A 361 4.32 15.16 -1.05
C THR A 361 5.18 13.94 -0.74
N TRP A 362 5.79 13.85 0.45
CA TRP A 362 6.58 12.69 0.84
C TRP A 362 5.78 11.39 0.92
N VAL A 363 4.53 11.47 1.37
CA VAL A 363 3.62 10.31 1.41
C VAL A 363 3.14 9.98 -0.01
N LEU A 364 2.66 10.99 -0.73
CA LEU A 364 2.01 10.85 -2.04
C LEU A 364 3.00 10.54 -3.17
N ARG A 365 4.32 10.63 -2.97
CA ARG A 365 5.31 10.24 -3.98
C ARG A 365 5.22 8.78 -4.43
N ALA A 366 4.54 7.93 -3.67
CA ALA A 366 4.27 6.55 -4.07
C ALA A 366 3.08 6.40 -5.04
N PHE A 367 2.33 7.46 -5.29
CA PHE A 367 1.24 7.50 -6.26
C PHE A 367 1.85 7.84 -7.61
N THR A 368 2.34 6.80 -8.29
CA THR A 368 3.08 6.94 -9.55
C THR A 368 2.33 6.38 -10.75
N GLU A 369 1.29 5.58 -10.53
CA GLU A 369 0.57 4.90 -11.61
C GLU A 369 -0.47 5.84 -12.22
N PRO A 370 -0.43 6.16 -13.54
CA PRO A 370 -1.42 7.03 -14.16
C PRO A 370 -2.83 6.43 -14.13
N LEU A 371 -3.81 7.22 -13.71
CA LEU A 371 -5.21 6.79 -13.68
C LEU A 371 -5.84 6.69 -15.07
N SER A 372 -5.47 7.56 -16.02
CA SER A 372 -6.21 7.72 -17.27
C SER A 372 -6.32 6.45 -18.13
N PRO A 373 -5.28 5.59 -18.29
CA PRO A 373 -5.42 4.34 -19.04
C PRO A 373 -6.40 3.38 -18.38
N THR A 374 -6.34 3.28 -17.05
CA THR A 374 -7.22 2.42 -16.25
C THR A 374 -8.68 2.87 -16.32
N VAL A 375 -8.93 4.19 -16.21
CA VAL A 375 -10.30 4.75 -16.31
C VAL A 375 -10.91 4.44 -17.68
N ARG A 376 -10.17 4.64 -18.78
CA ARG A 376 -10.65 4.32 -20.14
C ARG A 376 -10.96 2.84 -20.31
N ALA A 377 -10.02 1.98 -19.91
CA ALA A 377 -10.21 0.53 -20.00
C ALA A 377 -11.40 0.05 -19.14
N PHE A 378 -11.59 0.65 -17.97
CA PHE A 378 -12.69 0.35 -17.06
C PHE A 378 -14.06 0.75 -17.63
N GLU A 379 -14.17 1.95 -18.22
CA GLU A 379 -15.40 2.40 -18.89
C GLU A 379 -15.76 1.48 -20.05
N GLN A 380 -14.79 1.16 -20.91
CA GLN A 380 -15.00 0.25 -22.03
C GLN A 380 -15.41 -1.15 -21.54
N ALA A 381 -14.73 -1.69 -20.52
CA ALA A 381 -15.09 -2.97 -19.93
C ALA A 381 -16.51 -2.98 -19.33
N LYS A 382 -16.95 -1.89 -18.69
CA LYS A 382 -18.33 -1.77 -18.18
C LYS A 382 -19.38 -1.82 -19.28
N GLU A 383 -19.14 -1.16 -20.40
CA GLU A 383 -20.04 -1.22 -21.56
C GLU A 383 -20.15 -2.66 -22.08
N LEU A 384 -19.04 -3.39 -22.16
CA LEU A 384 -19.03 -4.81 -22.55
C LEU A 384 -19.91 -5.68 -21.64
N ALA A 385 -19.70 -5.56 -20.33
CA ALA A 385 -20.38 -6.38 -19.34
C ALA A 385 -21.89 -6.11 -19.26
N THR A 386 -22.32 -4.89 -19.59
CA THR A 386 -23.74 -4.49 -19.48
C THR A 386 -24.56 -4.95 -20.69
N TYR A 387 -24.00 -4.89 -21.90
CA TYR A 387 -24.82 -4.96 -23.13
C TYR A 387 -24.67 -6.22 -23.96
N GLN A 388 -23.59 -7.02 -23.80
CA GLN A 388 -23.20 -7.93 -24.89
C GLN A 388 -23.06 -9.41 -24.57
N PHE A 389 -23.09 -9.90 -23.32
CA PHE A 389 -22.95 -11.36 -23.08
C PHE A 389 -23.46 -11.88 -21.73
N GLN A 390 -24.39 -12.84 -21.78
CA GLN A 390 -24.90 -13.57 -20.59
C GLN A 390 -24.02 -14.78 -20.17
N GLN A 391 -22.96 -15.13 -20.92
CA GLN A 391 -22.14 -16.32 -20.62
C GLN A 391 -20.84 -16.04 -19.84
N LEU A 392 -20.41 -14.78 -19.71
CA LEU A 392 -19.31 -14.46 -18.78
C LEU A 392 -19.88 -14.42 -17.38
N THR A 393 -19.25 -15.20 -16.51
CA THR A 393 -19.55 -15.26 -15.10
C THR A 393 -18.31 -14.79 -14.34
N SER A 394 -18.49 -14.52 -13.04
CA SER A 394 -17.38 -14.25 -12.14
C SER A 394 -16.34 -15.36 -12.09
N GLU A 395 -16.67 -16.58 -12.51
CA GLU A 395 -15.79 -17.75 -12.39
C GLU A 395 -14.98 -18.05 -13.66
N ASN A 396 -15.48 -17.66 -14.84
CA ASN A 396 -14.90 -18.10 -16.11
C ASN A 396 -14.22 -16.99 -16.93
N ALA A 397 -14.22 -15.74 -16.45
CA ALA A 397 -13.72 -14.59 -17.20
C ALA A 397 -12.88 -13.62 -16.37
N VAL A 398 -11.78 -13.13 -16.97
CA VAL A 398 -10.96 -12.04 -16.42
C VAL A 398 -10.67 -10.98 -17.48
N PHE A 399 -10.38 -9.76 -17.03
CA PHE A 399 -9.86 -8.71 -17.88
C PHE A 399 -8.33 -8.75 -17.90
N TYR A 400 -7.74 -8.67 -19.10
CA TYR A 400 -6.30 -8.66 -19.28
C TYR A 400 -5.84 -7.77 -20.43
N ASP A 401 -5.14 -6.70 -20.08
CA ASP A 401 -4.45 -5.78 -20.97
C ASP A 401 -2.98 -5.70 -20.55
N LYS A 402 -2.07 -6.19 -21.40
CA LYS A 402 -0.62 -6.19 -21.15
C LYS A 402 -0.06 -4.77 -21.01
N SER A 403 -0.74 -3.74 -21.52
CA SER A 403 -0.33 -2.34 -21.39
C SER A 403 -0.69 -1.72 -20.04
N LEU A 404 -1.56 -2.38 -19.27
CA LEU A 404 -1.98 -1.94 -17.95
C LEU A 404 -1.22 -2.68 -16.84
N PRO A 405 -0.99 -2.03 -15.68
CA PRO A 405 -0.38 -2.69 -14.53
C PRO A 405 -1.32 -3.78 -13.97
N LEU A 406 -0.75 -4.71 -13.20
CA LEU A 406 -1.50 -5.81 -12.57
C LEU A 406 -2.71 -5.29 -11.77
N ILE A 407 -2.53 -4.23 -10.98
CA ILE A 407 -3.60 -3.68 -10.14
C ILE A 407 -4.81 -3.23 -10.97
N SER A 408 -4.60 -2.69 -12.18
CA SER A 408 -5.69 -2.25 -13.06
C SER A 408 -6.42 -3.43 -13.67
N ASN A 409 -5.68 -4.45 -14.10
CA ASN A 409 -6.25 -5.70 -14.60
C ASN A 409 -7.09 -6.41 -13.53
N ALA A 410 -6.56 -6.50 -12.31
CA ALA A 410 -7.25 -7.05 -11.16
C ALA A 410 -8.48 -6.22 -10.77
N LEU A 411 -8.37 -4.88 -10.82
CA LEU A 411 -9.46 -3.97 -10.50
C LEU A 411 -10.63 -4.11 -11.47
N ILE A 412 -10.35 -4.11 -12.77
CA ILE A 412 -11.40 -4.26 -13.80
C ILE A 412 -12.01 -5.66 -13.70
N SER A 413 -11.20 -6.71 -13.57
CA SER A 413 -11.68 -8.09 -13.37
C SER A 413 -12.64 -8.19 -12.17
N ARG A 414 -12.27 -7.56 -11.04
CA ARG A 414 -13.08 -7.57 -9.82
C ARG A 414 -14.36 -6.77 -9.94
N VAL A 415 -14.29 -5.53 -10.42
CA VAL A 415 -15.42 -4.58 -10.31
C VAL A 415 -16.38 -4.68 -11.50
N VAL A 416 -15.89 -5.07 -12.66
CA VAL A 416 -16.71 -5.22 -13.88
C VAL A 416 -17.22 -6.64 -14.04
N PHE A 417 -16.36 -7.63 -13.88
CA PHE A 417 -16.69 -9.04 -14.12
C PHE A 417 -17.04 -9.80 -12.83
N ASN A 418 -17.00 -9.14 -11.67
CA ASN A 418 -17.22 -9.75 -10.36
C ASN A 418 -16.25 -10.91 -10.05
N HIS A 419 -15.10 -11.00 -10.74
CA HIS A 419 -14.12 -12.05 -10.53
C HIS A 419 -13.49 -11.92 -9.13
N PRO A 420 -13.40 -12.99 -8.32
CA PRO A 420 -12.76 -12.93 -7.01
C PRO A 420 -11.31 -12.46 -7.09
N LEU A 421 -10.86 -11.67 -6.11
CA LEU A 421 -9.44 -11.30 -6.05
C LEU A 421 -8.60 -12.50 -5.59
N ASP A 422 -7.56 -12.82 -6.36
CA ASP A 422 -6.55 -13.80 -5.97
C ASP A 422 -5.24 -13.10 -5.58
N TYR A 423 -4.93 -13.13 -4.28
CA TYR A 423 -3.71 -12.53 -3.74
C TYR A 423 -2.42 -13.16 -4.30
N ARG A 424 -2.48 -14.37 -4.89
CA ARG A 424 -1.34 -15.02 -5.53
C ARG A 424 -0.88 -14.28 -6.79
N TRP A 425 -1.70 -13.40 -7.38
CA TRP A 425 -1.27 -12.56 -8.50
C TRP A 425 -0.11 -11.63 -8.13
N TRP A 426 -0.12 -11.07 -6.91
CA TRP A 426 1.00 -10.28 -6.38
C TRP A 426 2.22 -11.14 -6.01
N SER A 427 2.08 -12.47 -6.03
CA SER A 427 3.16 -13.44 -5.84
C SER A 427 3.62 -14.09 -7.16
N GLY A 428 3.19 -13.56 -8.31
CA GLY A 428 3.65 -13.95 -9.64
C GLY A 428 2.76 -14.94 -10.41
N MET A 429 1.57 -15.29 -9.90
CA MET A 429 0.55 -16.02 -10.67
C MET A 429 -0.03 -15.12 -11.77
N LYS A 430 -0.23 -15.63 -13.00
CA LYS A 430 -0.87 -14.80 -14.03
C LYS A 430 -2.37 -14.70 -13.74
N ILE A 431 -2.94 -13.53 -14.01
CA ILE A 431 -4.38 -13.30 -13.85
C ILE A 431 -5.23 -14.20 -14.75
N THR A 432 -4.65 -14.70 -15.85
CA THR A 432 -5.29 -15.59 -16.83
C THR A 432 -5.18 -17.07 -16.46
N ASP A 433 -4.43 -17.43 -15.42
CA ASP A 433 -4.19 -18.84 -15.06
C ASP A 433 -5.47 -19.47 -14.51
N GLY A 434 -5.90 -20.59 -15.10
CA GLY A 434 -7.07 -21.34 -14.64
C GLY A 434 -8.43 -20.72 -15.01
N VAL A 435 -8.45 -19.64 -15.80
CA VAL A 435 -9.67 -18.97 -16.27
C VAL A 435 -9.94 -19.35 -17.71
N GLN A 436 -11.20 -19.57 -18.10
CA GLN A 436 -11.54 -19.99 -19.47
C GLN A 436 -11.37 -18.85 -20.49
N TYR A 437 -11.84 -17.66 -20.15
CA TYR A 437 -11.86 -16.50 -21.05
C TYR A 437 -11.04 -15.33 -20.51
N ALA A 438 -10.32 -14.66 -21.40
CA ALA A 438 -9.65 -13.40 -21.13
C ALA A 438 -10.19 -12.30 -22.05
N VAL A 439 -10.64 -11.20 -21.46
CA VAL A 439 -11.07 -9.99 -22.17
C VAL A 439 -9.85 -9.11 -22.41
N VAL A 440 -9.45 -8.97 -23.68
CA VAL A 440 -8.19 -8.34 -24.10
C VAL A 440 -8.43 -7.25 -25.14
N PRO A 441 -7.50 -6.28 -25.30
CA PRO A 441 -7.62 -5.26 -26.34
C PRO A 441 -7.74 -5.87 -27.74
N ARG A 442 -8.56 -5.25 -28.58
CA ARG A 442 -8.79 -5.61 -29.98
C ARG A 442 -7.58 -5.20 -30.82
N ILE A 443 -6.58 -6.06 -30.84
CA ILE A 443 -5.48 -6.00 -31.79
C ILE A 443 -5.84 -6.75 -33.08
N PRO A 444 -5.08 -6.61 -34.18
CA PRO A 444 -5.19 -7.51 -35.32
C PRO A 444 -4.94 -8.95 -34.83
N PHE A 445 -6.01 -9.70 -34.60
CA PHE A 445 -5.91 -11.08 -34.13
C PHE A 445 -5.33 -11.95 -35.23
N ASP A 446 -4.37 -12.78 -34.85
CA ASP A 446 -3.92 -13.89 -35.67
C ASP A 446 -5.11 -14.82 -35.94
N LYS A 447 -5.18 -15.43 -37.13
CA LYS A 447 -6.31 -16.31 -37.54
C LYS A 447 -6.58 -17.45 -36.55
N ASN A 448 -5.59 -17.80 -35.72
CA ASN A 448 -5.65 -18.90 -34.74
C ASN A 448 -6.04 -18.47 -33.32
N CYS A 449 -6.01 -17.18 -33.00
CA CYS A 449 -6.69 -16.60 -31.84
C CYS A 449 -7.94 -15.89 -32.32
N SER A 450 -8.69 -16.58 -33.18
CA SER A 450 -9.95 -16.05 -33.69
C SER A 450 -10.82 -15.71 -32.49
N PRO A 451 -11.25 -14.45 -32.35
CA PRO A 451 -12.20 -14.12 -31.33
C PRO A 451 -13.43 -14.97 -31.58
N ASN A 452 -13.77 -15.87 -30.65
CA ASN A 452 -15.01 -16.63 -30.77
C ASN A 452 -16.21 -15.69 -30.82
N HIS A 453 -16.07 -14.48 -30.25
CA HIS A 453 -17.05 -13.41 -30.23
C HIS A 453 -16.29 -12.08 -30.19
N ALA A 454 -16.67 -11.04 -30.95
CA ALA A 454 -16.11 -9.67 -30.81
C ALA A 454 -17.08 -8.81 -29.99
N TRP A 455 -16.58 -8.05 -29.01
CA TRP A 455 -17.41 -7.48 -27.93
C TRP A 455 -17.43 -5.95 -27.93
N SER A 456 -16.44 -5.29 -28.55
CA SER A 456 -16.54 -3.88 -28.94
C SER A 456 -15.58 -3.55 -30.09
N SER A 457 -15.48 -2.27 -30.44
CA SER A 457 -14.41 -1.78 -31.31
C SER A 457 -13.02 -1.91 -30.67
N GLU A 458 -12.93 -2.02 -29.35
CA GLU A 458 -11.66 -1.90 -28.60
C GLU A 458 -11.28 -3.15 -27.79
N TYR A 459 -12.22 -4.04 -27.45
CA TYR A 459 -11.96 -5.21 -26.61
C TYR A 459 -12.71 -6.46 -27.09
N VAL A 460 -12.16 -7.62 -26.75
CA VAL A 460 -12.72 -8.93 -27.10
C VAL A 460 -12.38 -10.00 -26.08
N ALA A 461 -13.31 -10.92 -25.80
CA ALA A 461 -13.00 -12.15 -25.09
C ALA A 461 -12.44 -13.22 -26.03
N ILE A 462 -11.32 -13.79 -25.63
CA ILE A 462 -10.67 -14.93 -26.27
C ILE A 462 -10.50 -16.07 -25.26
N ASP A 463 -10.25 -17.28 -25.75
CA ASP A 463 -9.82 -18.38 -24.87
C ASP A 463 -8.47 -18.02 -24.23
N SER A 464 -8.35 -18.15 -22.91
CA SER A 464 -7.12 -17.77 -22.19
C SER A 464 -5.90 -18.59 -22.63
N SER A 465 -6.10 -19.80 -23.19
CA SER A 465 -5.03 -20.65 -23.69
C SER A 465 -4.29 -19.99 -24.87
N CYS A 466 -4.94 -19.05 -25.59
CA CYS A 466 -4.29 -18.24 -26.62
C CYS A 466 -3.21 -17.32 -26.02
N LEU A 467 -3.41 -16.78 -24.81
CA LEU A 467 -2.46 -15.88 -24.14
C LEU A 467 -1.26 -16.61 -23.52
N MET A 468 -1.32 -17.94 -23.41
CA MET A 468 -0.22 -18.76 -22.91
C MET A 468 0.88 -19.01 -23.97
N GLN A 469 0.76 -18.46 -25.18
CA GLN A 469 1.72 -18.66 -26.26
C GLN A 469 2.82 -17.60 -26.24
N TYR A 470 4.08 -18.05 -26.21
CA TYR A 470 5.24 -17.17 -26.23
C TYR A 470 5.44 -16.56 -27.63
N GLN A 471 5.71 -15.25 -27.71
CA GLN A 471 6.09 -14.57 -28.95
C GLN A 471 7.62 -14.49 -29.08
N PRO A 472 8.23 -14.98 -30.19
CA PRO A 472 9.66 -14.78 -30.45
C PRO A 472 10.07 -13.31 -30.29
N GLY A 473 11.15 -13.06 -29.57
CA GLY A 473 11.65 -11.73 -29.18
C GLY A 473 11.18 -11.23 -27.81
N ASP A 474 10.11 -11.78 -27.22
CA ASP A 474 9.68 -11.38 -25.87
C ASP A 474 10.72 -11.77 -24.82
N VAL A 475 11.01 -10.85 -23.90
CA VAL A 475 11.88 -11.15 -22.75
C VAL A 475 11.07 -11.93 -21.71
N ILE A 476 11.56 -13.12 -21.38
CA ILE A 476 11.11 -13.93 -20.25
C ILE A 476 11.99 -13.56 -19.06
N SER A 477 11.40 -13.03 -17.99
CA SER A 477 12.11 -12.72 -16.74
C SER A 477 11.78 -13.75 -15.67
N PHE A 478 12.79 -14.26 -14.97
CA PHE A 478 12.67 -15.25 -13.90
C PHE A 478 12.78 -14.65 -12.51
N SER A 479 12.63 -13.32 -12.37
CA SER A 479 12.51 -12.72 -11.05
C SER A 479 11.15 -13.06 -10.41
N SER A 480 11.01 -12.79 -9.11
CA SER A 480 9.75 -12.94 -8.38
C SER A 480 8.60 -12.09 -8.94
N SER A 481 8.91 -11.05 -9.73
CA SER A 481 7.94 -10.21 -10.44
C SER A 481 7.92 -10.45 -11.96
N GLY A 482 8.67 -11.45 -12.44
CA GLY A 482 8.83 -11.77 -13.86
C GLY A 482 7.75 -12.70 -14.41
N ASN A 483 7.66 -12.80 -15.73
CA ASN A 483 6.67 -13.61 -16.45
C ASN A 483 7.10 -15.06 -16.71
N GLY A 484 8.33 -15.44 -16.34
CA GLY A 484 8.94 -16.74 -16.65
C GLY A 484 8.63 -17.88 -15.69
N ARG A 485 8.08 -17.58 -14.50
CA ARG A 485 7.81 -18.58 -13.46
C ARG A 485 6.92 -19.73 -13.93
N VAL A 486 5.91 -19.45 -14.75
CA VAL A 486 4.97 -20.46 -15.25
C VAL A 486 5.59 -21.40 -16.29
N LEU A 487 6.75 -21.02 -16.84
CA LEU A 487 7.49 -21.82 -17.81
C LEU A 487 8.48 -22.76 -17.10
N LEU A 488 8.71 -22.56 -15.80
CA LEU A 488 9.59 -23.39 -15.00
C LEU A 488 8.93 -24.76 -14.78
N GLY A 489 9.58 -25.80 -15.30
CA GLY A 489 9.27 -27.19 -15.00
C GLY A 489 9.91 -27.62 -13.68
N ARG A 490 10.47 -28.82 -13.65
CA ARG A 490 11.20 -29.34 -12.49
C ARG A 490 12.55 -28.67 -12.30
N GLY A 491 13.07 -28.73 -11.08
CA GLY A 491 14.48 -28.42 -10.77
C GLY A 491 14.78 -26.97 -10.41
N TRP A 492 13.79 -26.20 -9.99
CA TRP A 492 13.95 -24.78 -9.59
C TRP A 492 13.65 -24.59 -8.11
N TYR A 493 14.34 -23.65 -7.47
CA TYR A 493 14.00 -23.14 -6.15
C TYR A 493 12.95 -22.02 -6.25
N GLY A 494 12.58 -21.42 -5.11
CA GLY A 494 11.73 -20.25 -5.08
C GLY A 494 12.34 -19.07 -5.87
N THR A 495 11.48 -18.34 -6.57
CA THR A 495 11.85 -17.13 -7.32
C THR A 495 12.30 -16.03 -6.37
N GLU A 496 13.36 -15.29 -6.71
CA GLU A 496 13.92 -14.18 -5.96
C GLU A 496 13.78 -12.86 -6.76
N PRO A 497 13.91 -11.66 -6.16
CA PRO A 497 13.68 -10.39 -6.86
C PRO A 497 14.54 -10.15 -8.11
N TRP A 498 15.67 -10.85 -8.24
CA TRP A 498 16.59 -10.74 -9.38
C TRP A 498 16.44 -11.88 -10.40
N GLY A 499 15.88 -13.03 -10.03
CA GLY A 499 15.93 -14.25 -10.83
C GLY A 499 15.55 -15.52 -10.04
N THR A 500 15.83 -16.68 -10.61
CA THR A 500 15.53 -17.98 -9.97
C THR A 500 16.72 -18.93 -10.07
N TRP A 501 17.09 -19.53 -8.94
CA TRP A 501 18.11 -20.59 -8.89
C TRP A 501 17.55 -21.94 -9.33
N ALA A 502 18.30 -22.63 -10.16
CA ALA A 502 18.15 -24.05 -10.46
C ALA A 502 18.92 -24.91 -9.46
N THR A 503 18.42 -26.12 -9.29
CA THR A 503 19.17 -27.28 -8.78
C THR A 503 20.18 -27.78 -9.83
N ASN A 504 20.55 -29.06 -9.81
CA ASN A 504 21.53 -29.65 -10.74
C ASN A 504 20.97 -29.76 -12.16
N ASP A 505 19.72 -30.18 -12.30
CA ASP A 505 19.02 -30.32 -13.57
C ASP A 505 17.72 -29.53 -13.48
N ALA A 506 17.50 -28.62 -14.42
CA ALA A 506 16.31 -27.78 -14.42
C ALA A 506 15.71 -27.61 -15.81
N GLU A 507 14.38 -27.56 -15.86
CA GLU A 507 13.62 -27.62 -17.10
C GLU A 507 12.77 -26.37 -17.29
N ILE A 508 12.71 -25.88 -18.53
CA ILE A 508 11.79 -24.85 -18.98
C ILE A 508 10.99 -25.38 -20.16
N GLN A 509 9.68 -25.20 -20.14
CA GLN A 509 8.81 -25.56 -21.25
C GLN A 509 8.19 -24.31 -21.87
N ILE A 510 8.42 -24.12 -23.17
CA ILE A 510 7.91 -22.99 -23.95
C ILE A 510 7.10 -23.54 -25.11
N THR A 511 5.90 -22.99 -25.33
CA THR A 511 5.09 -23.29 -26.51
C THR A 511 5.07 -22.08 -27.44
N ILE A 512 5.54 -22.30 -28.66
CA ILE A 512 5.56 -21.35 -29.78
C ILE A 512 4.38 -21.66 -30.70
N PRO A 513 3.62 -20.66 -31.15
CA PRO A 513 2.55 -20.85 -32.12
C PRO A 513 3.04 -21.54 -33.41
N LYS A 514 2.32 -22.57 -33.89
CA LYS A 514 2.70 -23.36 -35.08
C LYS A 514 2.80 -22.57 -36.40
N ASN A 515 2.24 -21.36 -36.45
CA ASN A 515 2.20 -20.48 -37.62
C ASN A 515 3.29 -19.40 -37.60
N ARG A 516 4.21 -19.43 -36.63
CA ARG A 516 5.29 -18.45 -36.50
C ARG A 516 6.61 -19.02 -36.98
N LYS A 517 7.49 -18.12 -37.42
CA LYS A 517 8.88 -18.46 -37.69
C LYS A 517 9.48 -18.99 -36.39
N ILE A 518 10.04 -20.19 -36.50
CA ILE A 518 10.68 -20.89 -35.41
C ILE A 518 11.97 -20.13 -35.07
N PRO A 519 12.12 -19.59 -33.84
CA PRO A 519 13.36 -18.94 -33.44
C PRO A 519 14.48 -19.97 -33.41
N ASN A 520 15.64 -19.58 -33.91
CA ASN A 520 16.84 -20.43 -33.99
C ASN A 520 17.97 -19.92 -33.09
N GLN A 521 17.69 -18.98 -32.19
CA GLN A 521 18.64 -18.50 -31.18
C GLN A 521 17.98 -18.44 -29.80
N LEU A 522 18.71 -18.92 -28.79
CA LEU A 522 18.41 -18.81 -27.37
C LEU A 522 19.42 -17.84 -26.75
N ASP A 523 18.92 -16.73 -26.21
CA ASP A 523 19.70 -15.77 -25.42
C ASP A 523 19.28 -15.87 -23.95
N VAL A 524 20.24 -15.95 -23.03
CA VAL A 524 20.00 -16.11 -21.60
C VAL A 524 20.93 -15.22 -20.81
N ASP A 525 20.40 -14.40 -19.90
CA ASP A 525 21.22 -13.75 -18.85
C ASP A 525 21.18 -14.61 -17.59
N ALA A 526 22.34 -15.11 -17.19
CA ALA A 526 22.47 -16.11 -16.13
C ALA A 526 23.69 -15.87 -15.24
N MET A 527 23.71 -16.57 -14.12
CA MET A 527 24.84 -16.64 -13.19
C MET A 527 25.07 -18.08 -12.71
N ALA A 528 26.25 -18.35 -12.17
CA ALA A 528 26.55 -19.57 -11.45
C ALA A 528 27.10 -19.25 -10.05
N TYR A 529 26.97 -20.19 -9.13
CA TYR A 529 27.63 -20.08 -7.83
C TYR A 529 29.12 -20.40 -8.02
N ILE A 530 29.99 -19.40 -7.84
CA ILE A 530 31.45 -19.51 -8.00
C ILE A 530 32.12 -19.09 -6.69
N SER A 531 33.11 -19.86 -6.25
CA SER A 531 33.91 -19.58 -5.05
C SER A 531 35.33 -20.13 -5.22
N PRO A 532 36.32 -19.76 -4.38
CA PRO A 532 37.69 -20.29 -4.52
C PRO A 532 37.81 -21.82 -4.58
N PRO A 533 37.08 -22.63 -3.77
CA PRO A 533 37.11 -24.09 -3.90
C PRO A 533 36.20 -24.65 -5.00
N HIS A 534 35.42 -23.80 -5.68
CA HIS A 534 34.54 -24.14 -6.79
C HIS A 534 34.61 -23.01 -7.84
N ASP A 535 35.78 -22.92 -8.49
CA ASP A 535 36.18 -21.77 -9.30
C ASP A 535 35.64 -21.81 -10.74
N ARG A 536 34.99 -22.93 -11.10
CA ARG A 536 34.36 -23.18 -12.40
C ARG A 536 33.07 -23.96 -12.25
N GLN A 537 32.01 -23.50 -12.93
CA GLN A 537 30.77 -24.24 -13.11
C GLN A 537 30.45 -24.34 -14.59
N GLN A 538 30.27 -25.56 -15.07
CA GLN A 538 29.84 -25.83 -16.44
C GLN A 538 28.33 -26.05 -16.48
N ILE A 539 27.67 -25.52 -17.50
CA ILE A 539 26.24 -25.71 -17.79
C ILE A 539 26.08 -26.27 -19.20
N ILE A 540 25.46 -27.44 -19.31
CA ILE A 540 25.07 -28.04 -20.58
C ILE A 540 23.63 -27.62 -20.86
N VAL A 541 23.37 -27.10 -22.05
CA VAL A 541 22.03 -26.68 -22.49
C VAL A 541 21.52 -27.66 -23.52
N GLU A 542 20.37 -28.28 -23.24
CA GLU A 542 19.67 -29.17 -24.14
C GLU A 542 18.34 -28.57 -24.58
N VAL A 543 17.95 -28.79 -25.82
CA VAL A 543 16.61 -28.51 -26.32
C VAL A 543 16.01 -29.78 -26.88
N ASN A 544 14.83 -30.14 -26.37
CA ASN A 544 14.12 -31.37 -26.74
C ASN A 544 14.98 -32.64 -26.69
N GLY A 545 15.91 -32.69 -25.71
CA GLY A 545 16.81 -33.81 -25.46
C GLY A 545 18.13 -33.78 -26.23
N THR A 546 18.35 -32.80 -27.11
CA THR A 546 19.60 -32.64 -27.85
C THR A 546 20.42 -31.50 -27.27
N LYS A 547 21.70 -31.75 -26.97
CA LYS A 547 22.65 -30.73 -26.53
C LYS A 547 22.87 -29.69 -27.62
N ILE A 548 22.63 -28.42 -27.31
CA ILE A 548 22.80 -27.28 -28.22
C ILE A 548 23.94 -26.34 -27.81
N ALA A 549 24.33 -26.33 -26.53
CA ALA A 549 25.43 -25.52 -26.05
C ALA A 549 26.06 -26.08 -24.76
N GLU A 550 27.24 -25.56 -24.46
CA GLU A 550 27.97 -25.75 -23.21
C GLU A 550 28.52 -24.39 -22.80
N TRP A 551 28.16 -23.93 -21.61
CA TRP A 551 28.55 -22.63 -21.08
C TRP A 551 29.41 -22.82 -19.84
N ASP A 552 30.55 -22.15 -19.82
CA ASP A 552 31.43 -22.10 -18.66
C ASP A 552 31.25 -20.79 -17.89
N PHE A 553 31.14 -20.91 -16.58
CA PHE A 553 31.19 -19.81 -15.61
C PHE A 553 32.44 -19.97 -14.76
N THR A 554 33.18 -18.89 -14.57
CA THR A 554 34.42 -18.86 -13.80
C THR A 554 34.47 -17.62 -12.93
N SER A 555 35.48 -17.50 -12.06
CA SER A 555 35.67 -16.28 -11.25
C SER A 555 35.79 -14.99 -12.09
N ALA A 556 36.27 -15.08 -13.34
CA ALA A 556 36.36 -13.94 -14.26
C ALA A 556 35.02 -13.61 -14.95
N SER A 557 34.10 -14.58 -15.07
CA SER A 557 32.77 -14.41 -15.67
C SER A 557 31.74 -15.26 -14.90
N PRO A 558 31.40 -14.88 -13.66
CA PRO A 558 30.48 -15.65 -12.83
C PRO A 558 29.01 -15.41 -13.22
N GLN A 559 28.74 -14.37 -14.02
CA GLN A 559 27.42 -14.00 -14.53
C GLN A 559 27.52 -13.26 -15.86
N GLY A 560 26.39 -13.19 -16.59
CA GLY A 560 26.22 -12.40 -17.79
C GLY A 560 25.49 -13.15 -18.91
N PRO A 561 25.40 -12.55 -20.11
CA PRO A 561 24.70 -13.14 -21.24
C PRO A 561 25.40 -14.39 -21.75
N ARG A 562 24.61 -15.37 -22.19
CA ARG A 562 25.00 -16.60 -22.85
C ARG A 562 24.04 -16.85 -24.02
N THR A 563 24.55 -17.40 -25.10
CA THR A 563 23.76 -17.65 -26.31
C THR A 563 23.95 -19.08 -26.80
N ALA A 564 22.94 -19.61 -27.47
CA ALA A 564 22.97 -20.91 -28.12
C ALA A 564 22.13 -20.88 -29.39
N THR A 565 22.62 -21.47 -30.48
CA THR A 565 21.82 -21.68 -31.68
C THR A 565 20.92 -22.89 -31.48
N ILE A 566 19.63 -22.76 -31.79
CA ILE A 566 18.67 -23.88 -31.74
C ILE A 566 18.50 -24.42 -33.16
N PRO A 567 18.94 -25.66 -33.44
CA PRO A 567 18.67 -26.33 -34.71
C PRO A 567 17.16 -26.41 -34.99
N ALA A 568 16.76 -26.02 -36.21
CA ALA A 568 15.36 -25.88 -36.59
C ALA A 568 14.57 -27.21 -36.53
N ASP A 569 15.27 -28.34 -36.73
CA ASP A 569 14.73 -29.70 -36.71
C ASP A 569 14.35 -30.19 -35.30
N LEU A 570 14.86 -29.53 -34.25
CA LEU A 570 14.52 -29.86 -32.87
C LEU A 570 13.17 -29.30 -32.44
N ILE A 571 12.62 -28.31 -33.14
CA ILE A 571 11.38 -27.63 -32.74
C ILE A 571 10.20 -28.32 -33.43
N LYS A 572 9.82 -29.49 -32.91
CA LYS A 572 8.66 -30.26 -33.38
C LYS A 572 7.39 -29.76 -32.69
N ASP A 573 6.36 -29.47 -33.48
CA ASP A 573 5.04 -28.98 -33.02
C ASP A 573 5.02 -27.66 -32.24
N GLY A 574 6.11 -26.88 -32.31
CA GLY A 574 6.21 -25.58 -31.63
C GLY A 574 6.52 -25.68 -30.14
N THR A 575 6.74 -26.88 -29.57
CA THR A 575 7.12 -27.01 -28.15
C THR A 575 8.64 -27.09 -28.00
N LEU A 576 9.20 -26.27 -27.11
CA LEU A 576 10.60 -26.30 -26.70
C LEU A 576 10.70 -26.66 -25.23
N LYS A 577 11.29 -27.82 -24.96
CA LYS A 577 11.76 -28.21 -23.64
C LYS A 577 13.25 -27.89 -23.54
N ILE A 578 13.58 -26.81 -22.84
CA ILE A 578 14.96 -26.40 -22.58
C ILE A 578 15.38 -27.01 -21.24
N VAL A 579 16.49 -27.75 -21.22
CA VAL A 579 17.04 -28.34 -19.99
C VAL A 579 18.43 -27.78 -19.75
N PHE A 580 18.66 -27.26 -18.56
CA PHE A 580 19.97 -26.87 -18.07
C PHE A 580 20.49 -27.96 -17.15
N ARG A 581 21.65 -28.53 -17.49
CA ARG A 581 22.36 -29.48 -16.63
C ARG A 581 23.62 -28.83 -16.11
N ALA A 582 23.79 -28.85 -14.80
CA ALA A 582 24.92 -28.28 -14.10
C ALA A 582 25.75 -29.41 -13.45
N PRO A 583 26.54 -30.15 -14.24
CA PRO A 583 27.42 -31.17 -13.67
C PRO A 583 28.38 -30.52 -12.66
N GLY A 584 28.51 -31.13 -11.49
CA GLY A 584 29.36 -30.58 -10.42
C GLY A 584 28.76 -29.38 -9.68
N ALA A 585 27.45 -29.11 -9.80
CA ALA A 585 26.78 -28.14 -8.95
C ALA A 585 26.95 -28.49 -7.46
N VAL A 586 27.21 -27.46 -6.65
CA VAL A 586 27.47 -27.59 -5.20
C VAL A 586 26.61 -26.61 -4.42
N SER A 587 26.43 -26.91 -3.14
CA SER A 587 25.85 -25.99 -2.16
C SER A 587 26.93 -25.23 -1.40
N PRO A 588 26.66 -24.02 -0.90
CA PRO A 588 27.57 -23.30 -0.02
C PRO A 588 27.96 -24.11 1.22
N SER A 589 27.05 -24.93 1.77
CA SER A 589 27.32 -25.82 2.90
C SER A 589 28.38 -26.88 2.61
N GLN A 590 28.36 -27.47 1.40
CA GLN A 590 29.37 -28.46 0.98
C GLN A 590 30.77 -27.86 0.91
N LEU A 591 30.87 -26.54 0.69
CA LEU A 591 32.13 -25.80 0.66
C LEU A 591 32.46 -25.12 2.00
N SER A 592 31.69 -25.41 3.06
CA SER A 592 31.82 -24.77 4.38
C SER A 592 31.73 -23.23 4.35
N ALA A 593 31.05 -22.66 3.35
CA ALA A 593 30.93 -21.21 3.16
C ALA A 593 29.72 -20.61 3.90
N SER A 594 28.65 -21.38 4.10
CA SER A 594 27.48 -20.99 4.88
C SER A 594 26.63 -22.21 5.29
N ALA A 595 25.56 -22.01 6.06
CA ALA A 595 24.60 -23.05 6.41
C ALA A 595 23.56 -23.34 5.30
N ASP A 596 23.68 -22.71 4.12
CA ASP A 596 22.75 -22.93 3.01
C ASP A 596 23.04 -24.27 2.32
N ASN A 597 22.09 -25.20 2.45
CA ASN A 597 22.17 -26.56 1.91
C ASN A 597 21.64 -26.69 0.47
N ARG A 598 21.19 -25.58 -0.15
CA ARG A 598 20.71 -25.59 -1.53
C ARG A 598 21.89 -25.80 -2.49
N VAL A 599 21.82 -26.84 -3.32
CA VAL A 599 22.76 -27.06 -4.42
C VAL A 599 22.41 -26.13 -5.57
N PHE A 600 23.34 -25.27 -5.99
CA PHE A 600 23.11 -24.25 -7.02
C PHE A 600 23.73 -24.64 -8.35
N GLY A 601 22.89 -24.91 -9.36
CA GLY A 601 23.34 -25.15 -10.73
C GLY A 601 23.50 -23.85 -11.52
N ILE A 602 22.40 -23.29 -12.00
CA ILE A 602 22.35 -22.03 -12.76
C ILE A 602 21.30 -21.06 -12.15
N GLY A 603 21.64 -19.80 -12.04
CA GLY A 603 20.72 -18.72 -11.67
C GLY A 603 20.25 -17.99 -12.90
N LEU A 604 18.98 -18.13 -13.27
CA LEU A 604 18.43 -17.44 -14.45
C LEU A 604 17.85 -16.08 -14.07
N LYS A 605 18.22 -15.04 -14.83
CA LYS A 605 17.60 -13.71 -14.75
C LYS A 605 16.58 -13.52 -15.86
N THR A 606 17.02 -13.69 -17.11
CA THR A 606 16.17 -13.55 -18.29
C THR A 606 16.49 -14.56 -19.38
N LEU A 607 15.52 -14.83 -20.24
CA LEU A 607 15.63 -15.66 -21.45
C LEU A 607 14.90 -14.98 -22.59
N THR A 608 15.42 -15.09 -23.81
CA THR A 608 14.75 -14.62 -25.03
C THR A 608 15.06 -15.59 -26.16
N LEU A 609 14.03 -15.99 -26.90
CA LEU A 609 14.19 -16.73 -28.15
C LEU A 609 14.12 -15.74 -29.32
N ARG A 610 15.16 -15.70 -30.16
CA ARG A 610 15.28 -14.77 -31.29
C ARG A 610 15.56 -15.50 -32.60
N ASP A 611 15.43 -14.76 -33.69
CA ASP A 611 16.06 -15.13 -34.95
C ASP A 611 17.55 -14.78 -34.89
N ALA A 612 18.40 -15.73 -35.28
CA ALA A 612 19.84 -15.52 -35.43
C ALA A 612 20.10 -14.42 -36.47
N PRO A 613 21.08 -13.53 -36.23
CA PRO A 613 21.47 -12.55 -37.23
C PRO A 613 21.90 -13.29 -38.51
N ALA A 614 21.42 -12.81 -39.67
CA ALA A 614 21.83 -13.36 -40.96
C ALA A 614 23.35 -13.24 -41.07
N THR A 615 24.05 -14.38 -41.15
CA THR A 615 25.49 -14.40 -41.43
C THR A 615 25.70 -13.78 -42.80
N SER A 616 26.41 -12.65 -42.85
CA SER A 616 26.93 -12.09 -44.10
C SER A 616 27.86 -13.14 -44.71
N SER A 617 27.41 -13.80 -45.77
CA SER A 617 28.25 -14.69 -46.56
C SER A 617 29.36 -13.86 -47.19
N ASP A 618 30.60 -14.13 -46.80
CA ASP A 618 31.81 -13.71 -47.50
C ASP A 618 31.68 -14.07 -48.99
N THR A 619 31.53 -13.05 -49.83
CA THR A 619 31.92 -13.13 -51.24
C THR A 619 33.43 -13.17 -51.32
N THR A 620 34.00 -14.37 -51.32
CA THR A 620 35.34 -14.63 -51.85
C THR A 620 35.24 -15.69 -52.95
N GLY A 621 35.76 -15.35 -54.14
CA GLY A 621 36.13 -16.30 -55.19
C GLY A 621 35.44 -16.11 -56.54
N GLY A 622 36.21 -15.63 -57.52
CA GLY A 622 35.91 -15.77 -58.95
C GLY A 622 36.28 -14.55 -59.77
#